data_AF-A0A9E4QMZ1-F1
#
_entry.id   AF-A0A9E4QMZ1-F1
#
_cell.length_a   1.000
_cell.length_b   1.000
_cell.length_c   1.000
_cell.angle_alpha   90.00
_cell.angle_beta   90.00
_cell.angle_gamma   90.00
#
_symmetry.space_group_name_H-M   'P 1'
#
loop_
_entity.id
_entity.type
_entity.pdbx_description
1 polymer ?
#
loop_
_entity_poly.entity_id
_entity_poly.type
_entity_poly.pdbx_seq_one_letter_code
_entity_poly.pdbx_strand_id
1 'polypeptide(L)' 'DIKGQVVLDFSLVRGLAYYNGVIFEVSHPGWPGTLGGGGRYDTLSRALGGGGAVPALGFAYNLDALITIGAS' A
#
# COMPACT_ATOMS: atom_id res chain seq x y z
N ASP A 1 -20.39 -2.99 12.32
CA ASP A 1 -20.54 -3.47 10.93
C ASP A 1 -19.62 -2.64 10.04
N ILE A 2 -18.48 -3.20 9.61
CA ILE A 2 -17.36 -2.45 8.99
C ILE A 2 -17.11 -2.96 7.55
N LYS A 3 -18.17 -3.30 6.83
CA LYS A 3 -18.03 -3.73 5.43
C LYS A 3 -17.63 -2.54 4.54
N GLY A 4 -16.38 -2.56 4.06
CA GLY A 4 -16.00 -2.01 2.74
C GLY A 4 -15.94 -0.48 2.58
N GLN A 5 -15.53 0.28 3.59
CA GLN A 5 -15.30 1.72 3.39
C GLN A 5 -13.90 2.00 2.85
N VAL A 6 -13.85 2.59 1.64
CA VAL A 6 -12.67 3.31 1.15
C VAL A 6 -12.72 4.72 1.73
N VAL A 7 -11.71 5.09 2.50
CA VAL A 7 -11.56 6.45 3.03
C VAL A 7 -10.57 7.20 2.15
N LEU A 8 -11.00 8.35 1.62
CA LEU A 8 -10.10 9.25 0.90
C LEU A 8 -9.36 10.13 1.91
N ASP A 9 -8.09 9.85 2.09
CA ASP A 9 -7.20 10.62 2.95
C ASP A 9 -6.11 11.29 2.11
N PHE A 10 -6.26 12.59 1.89
CA PHE A 10 -5.26 13.39 1.17
C PHE A 10 -4.03 13.76 2.03
N SER A 11 -4.04 13.41 3.32
CA SER A 11 -2.88 13.56 4.22
C SER A 11 -2.01 12.30 4.27
N LEU A 12 -2.46 11.20 3.67
CA LEU A 12 -1.70 9.95 3.64
C LEU A 12 -0.37 10.17 2.90
N VAL A 13 0.72 9.87 3.59
CA VAL A 13 2.07 9.90 3.04
C VAL A 13 2.76 8.56 3.30
N ARG A 14 3.56 8.08 2.34
CA ARG A 14 4.45 6.94 2.53
C ARG A 14 5.89 7.41 2.34
N GLY A 15 6.82 6.89 3.13
CA GLY A 15 8.24 7.30 3.11
C GLY A 15 9.03 6.88 1.86
N LEU A 16 8.35 6.42 0.80
CA LEU A 16 8.99 5.88 -0.41
C LEU A 16 8.76 6.82 -1.57
N ALA A 17 9.82 7.54 -1.96
CA ALA A 17 9.79 8.55 -3.02
C ALA A 17 9.52 7.99 -4.43
N TYR A 18 9.39 6.67 -4.60
CA TYR A 18 9.13 6.05 -5.90
C TYR A 18 7.64 6.02 -6.28
N TYR A 19 6.72 6.30 -5.35
CA TYR A 19 5.30 6.41 -5.69
C TYR A 19 5.04 7.73 -6.42
N ASN A 20 4.29 7.68 -7.52
CA ASN A 20 4.03 8.83 -8.38
C ASN A 20 2.55 8.96 -8.79
N GLY A 21 1.65 8.40 -7.99
CA GLY A 21 0.21 8.46 -8.21
C GLY A 21 -0.56 8.09 -6.95
N VAL A 22 -1.71 7.43 -7.12
CA VAL A 22 -2.53 6.96 -5.98
C VAL A 22 -1.71 6.02 -5.10
N ILE A 23 -1.81 6.23 -3.80
CA ILE A 23 -1.34 5.33 -2.76
C ILE A 23 -2.51 4.94 -1.87
N PHE A 24 -2.42 3.78 -1.23
CA PHE A 24 -3.41 3.31 -0.29
C PHE A 24 -2.78 2.47 0.81
N GLU A 25 -3.51 2.40 1.92
CA GLU A 25 -3.16 1.63 3.10
C GLU A 25 -4.38 0.82 3.55
N VAL A 26 -4.13 -0.40 4.02
CA VAL A 26 -5.14 -1.26 4.64
C VAL A 26 -4.83 -1.35 6.12
N SER A 27 -5.84 -1.12 6.95
CA SER A 27 -5.76 -1.19 8.41
C SER A 27 -6.91 -2.02 8.96
N HIS A 28 -6.75 -2.52 10.19
CA HIS A 28 -7.79 -3.28 10.88
C HIS A 28 -7.80 -2.91 12.37
N PRO A 29 -8.97 -2.73 13.00
CA PRO A 29 -9.05 -2.32 14.41
C PRO A 29 -8.33 -3.26 15.40
N GLY A 30 -8.23 -4.54 15.06
CA GLY A 30 -7.54 -5.56 15.86
C GLY A 30 -6.03 -5.65 15.64
N TRP A 31 -5.43 -4.75 14.86
CA TRP A 31 -3.99 -4.76 14.59
C TRP A 31 -3.39 -3.37 14.70
N PRO A 32 -2.32 -3.18 15.49
CA PRO A 32 -1.66 -1.89 15.58
C PRO A 32 -0.93 -1.58 14.26
N GLY A 33 -1.42 -0.57 13.55
CA GLY A 33 -0.81 -0.05 12.32
C GLY A 33 -1.35 -0.66 11.03
N THR A 34 -0.51 -0.64 9.99
CA THR A 34 -0.88 -1.08 8.64
C THR A 34 -0.79 -2.60 8.49
N LEU A 35 -1.81 -3.20 7.87
CA LEU A 35 -1.78 -4.59 7.38
C LEU A 35 -1.03 -4.72 6.05
N GLY A 36 -0.81 -3.60 5.38
CA GLY A 36 -0.23 -3.53 4.06
C GLY A 36 -0.80 -2.38 3.28
N GLY A 37 -0.42 -2.31 2.02
CA GLY A 37 -0.79 -1.20 1.16
C GLY A 37 -0.07 -1.28 -0.16
N GLY A 38 -0.24 -0.23 -0.94
CA GLY A 38 0.28 -0.19 -2.29
C GLY A 38 0.06 1.15 -2.93
N GLY A 39 0.26 1.18 -4.23
CA GLY A 39 0.08 2.38 -5.02
C GLY A 39 0.72 2.26 -6.39
N ARG A 40 0.68 3.38 -7.11
CA ARG A 40 1.26 3.53 -8.44
C ARG A 40 2.72 3.99 -8.37
N TYR A 41 3.61 3.31 -9.09
CA TYR A 41 5.06 3.50 -9.01
C TYR A 41 5.74 3.43 -10.39
N ASP A 42 5.25 4.21 -11.35
CA ASP A 42 5.74 4.12 -12.74
C ASP A 42 7.22 4.49 -12.89
N THR A 43 7.75 5.28 -11.96
CA THR A 43 9.14 5.76 -11.96
C THR A 43 10.13 4.74 -11.38
N LEU A 44 9.65 3.68 -10.73
CA LEU A 44 10.49 2.69 -10.06
C LEU A 44 11.47 2.02 -11.03
N SER A 45 11.01 1.62 -12.22
CA SER A 45 11.87 0.99 -13.23
C SER A 45 13.06 1.87 -13.59
N ARG A 46 12.83 3.18 -13.79
CA ARG A 46 13.89 4.17 -14.04
C ARG A 46 14.83 4.32 -12.85
N ALA A 47 14.30 4.39 -11.63
CA ALA A 47 15.11 4.49 -10.42
C ALA A 47 16.04 3.28 -10.22
N LEU A 48 15.69 2.13 -10.80
CA LEU A 48 16.48 0.90 -10.79
C LEU A 48 17.38 0.71 -12.02
N GLY A 49 17.55 1.75 -12.86
CA GLY A 49 18.43 1.71 -14.04
C GLY A 49 17.77 1.25 -15.34
N GLY A 50 16.44 1.12 -15.37
CA GLY A 50 15.66 0.84 -16.58
C GLY A 50 15.65 2.03 -17.55
N GLY A 51 15.43 1.73 -18.83
CA GLY A 51 15.46 2.72 -19.92
C GLY A 51 14.33 3.77 -19.90
N GLY A 52 13.36 3.65 -19.00
CA GLY A 52 12.21 4.55 -18.95
C GLY A 52 11.29 4.32 -17.76
N ALA A 53 10.29 5.18 -17.63
CA ALA A 53 9.16 4.91 -16.75
C ALA A 53 8.30 3.81 -17.38
N VAL A 54 7.78 2.91 -16.55
CA VAL A 54 6.94 1.78 -16.97
C VAL A 54 5.66 1.85 -16.14
N PRO A 55 4.45 1.92 -16.75
CA PRO A 55 3.21 1.92 -15.98
C PRO A 55 3.16 0.74 -15.00
N ALA A 56 3.08 1.05 -13.70
CA ALA A 56 3.21 0.04 -12.66
C ALA A 56 2.35 0.38 -11.44
N LEU A 57 1.60 -0.61 -10.97
CA LEU A 57 0.77 -0.56 -9.77
C LEU A 57 0.78 -1.93 -9.10
N GLY A 58 0.78 -1.93 -7.77
CA GLY A 58 0.79 -3.16 -7.00
C GLY A 58 0.64 -2.87 -5.51
N PHE A 59 0.69 -3.95 -4.73
CA PHE A 59 0.51 -3.91 -3.29
C PHE A 59 1.23 -5.08 -2.63
N ALA A 60 1.38 -4.99 -1.31
CA ALA A 60 1.84 -6.07 -0.47
C ALA A 60 1.08 -6.06 0.86
N TYR A 61 0.93 -7.23 1.46
CA TYR A 61 0.32 -7.42 2.78
C TYR A 61 1.24 -8.18 3.72
N ASN A 62 1.11 -7.90 5.00
CA ASN A 62 1.75 -8.67 6.06
C ASN A 62 0.92 -9.93 6.35
N LEU A 63 1.40 -11.09 5.89
CA LEU A 63 0.70 -12.36 6.07
C LEU A 63 0.65 -12.78 7.54
N ASP A 64 1.70 -12.52 8.34
CA ASP A 64 1.71 -12.88 9.76
C ASP A 64 0.64 -12.11 10.54
N ALA A 65 0.46 -10.83 10.21
CA ALA A 65 -0.61 -10.01 10.77
C ALA A 65 -1.98 -10.56 10.37
N LEU A 66 -2.18 -10.89 9.09
CA LEU A 66 -3.44 -11.45 8.60
C LEU A 66 -3.78 -12.80 9.24
N ILE A 67 -2.79 -13.69 9.40
CA ILE A 67 -2.98 -14.98 10.07
C ILE A 67 -3.34 -14.78 11.53
N THR A 68 -2.65 -13.87 12.23
CA THR A 68 -2.91 -13.56 13.64
C THR A 68 -4.34 -13.04 13.84
N ILE A 69 -4.79 -12.12 12.98
CA ILE A 69 -6.14 -11.55 13.04
C ILE A 69 -7.20 -12.59 12.63
N GLY A 70 -6.92 -13.43 11.63
CA GLY A 70 -7.86 -14.46 11.19
C GLY A 70 -8.03 -15.63 12.16
N ALA A 71 -7.07 -15.82 13.06
CA ALA A 71 -7.12 -16.82 14.13
C ALA A 71 -7.76 -16.30 15.44
N SER A 72 -8.09 -15.01 15.52
CA SER A 72 -8.74 -14.37 16.67
C SER A 72 -10.24 -14.15 16.44
#